data_AF-A0A7J5Z0U8-F1
#
_entry.id   AF-A0A7J5Z0U8-F1
#
_cell.length_a   1.000
_cell.length_b   1.000
_cell.length_c   1.000
_cell.angle_alpha   90.00
_cell.angle_beta   90.00
_cell.angle_gamma   90.00
#
_symmetry.space_group_name_H-M   'P 1'
#
loop_
_entity.id
_entity.type
_entity.pdbx_description
1 polymer ?
#
loop_
_entity_poly.entity_id
_entity_poly.type
_entity_poly.pdbx_seq_one_letter_code
_entity_poly.pdbx_strand_id
1 'polypeptide(L)'
;MAIMVDKGFLIRDCCKCKVYCSPFLSKQKQMPAYQVKETQAIARLRVHVERVIRRIKHNKLFDGVILLSHAYNINQLFAVACMLSNYQNKALQWISASRDSLSLGTYCEQ
;
A
#
# COMPACT_ATOMS: atom_id res chain seq x y z
N MET A 1 12.73 -12.19 3.64
CA MET A 1 12.04 -11.52 2.51
C MET A 1 10.55 -11.81 2.61
N ALA A 2 9.69 -10.82 2.43
CA ALA A 2 8.24 -11.04 2.36
C ALA A 2 7.67 -10.20 1.22
N ILE A 3 6.67 -10.74 0.52
CA ILE A 3 6.05 -10.11 -0.66
C ILE A 3 4.57 -9.98 -0.38
N MET A 4 4.00 -8.81 -0.70
CA MET A 4 2.56 -8.61 -0.69
C MET A 4 2.01 -8.74 -2.10
N VAL A 5 0.91 -9.45 -2.26
CA VAL A 5 0.35 -9.77 -3.57
C VAL A 5 -1.15 -9.49 -3.59
N ASP A 6 -1.60 -8.97 -4.73
CA ASP A 6 -3.01 -8.76 -4.99
C ASP A 6 -3.79 -10.07 -5.05
N LYS A 7 -5.11 -9.93 -4.93
CA LYS A 7 -6.04 -11.04 -4.99
C LYS A 7 -5.98 -11.70 -6.38
N GLY A 8 -5.90 -13.04 -6.41
CA GLY A 8 -5.93 -13.84 -7.64
C GLY A 8 -4.56 -14.29 -8.16
N PHE A 9 -3.47 -13.79 -7.59
CA PHE A 9 -2.14 -14.27 -7.93
C PHE A 9 -1.80 -15.56 -7.17
N LEU A 10 -1.46 -16.61 -7.93
CA LEU A 10 -1.07 -17.93 -7.42
C LEU A 10 0.46 -18.06 -7.34
N ILE A 11 1.14 -17.08 -6.75
CA ILE A 11 2.61 -17.10 -6.64
C ILE A 11 3.13 -17.72 -5.34
N ARG A 12 2.23 -18.21 -4.49
CA ARG A 12 2.56 -18.82 -3.19
C ARG A 12 3.51 -20.01 -3.36
N ASP A 13 3.29 -20.81 -4.39
CA ASP A 13 4.04 -22.04 -4.65
C ASP A 13 5.34 -21.77 -5.45
N CYS A 14 5.45 -20.59 -6.06
CA CYS A 14 6.59 -20.20 -6.88
C CYS A 14 7.67 -19.45 -6.08
N CYS A 15 7.39 -19.04 -4.84
CA CYS A 15 8.24 -18.16 -4.06
C CYS A 15 8.64 -18.77 -2.71
N LYS A 16 9.94 -18.81 -2.41
CA LYS A 16 10.49 -19.27 -1.12
C LYS A 16 10.31 -18.27 0.04
N CYS A 17 9.55 -17.19 -0.16
CA CYS A 17 9.40 -16.10 0.79
C CYS A 17 7.97 -16.01 1.34
N LYS A 18 7.80 -15.34 2.49
CA LYS A 18 6.46 -15.18 3.08
C LYS A 18 5.58 -14.31 2.18
N VAL A 19 4.49 -14.88 1.67
CA VAL A 19 3.55 -14.20 0.78
C VAL A 19 2.34 -13.72 1.58
N TYR A 20 2.21 -12.41 1.73
CA TYR A 20 1.02 -11.76 2.27
C TYR A 20 0.02 -11.52 1.15
N CYS A 21 -1.21 -11.96 1.32
CA CYS A 21 -2.29 -11.71 0.37
C CYS A 21 -3.42 -11.01 1.12
N SER A 22 -4.10 -10.07 0.47
CA SER A 22 -5.29 -9.44 1.05
C SER A 22 -6.26 -10.52 1.54
N PRO A 23 -6.80 -10.40 2.76
CA PRO A 23 -7.66 -11.41 3.33
C PRO A 23 -8.84 -11.72 2.41
N PHE A 24 -9.05 -13.01 2.16
CA PHE A 24 -10.23 -13.48 1.47
C PHE A 24 -11.39 -13.29 2.46
N LEU A 25 -12.50 -12.69 2.01
CA LEU A 25 -13.79 -12.93 2.64
C LEU A 25 -14.08 -14.42 2.41
N SER A 26 -13.56 -15.28 3.29
CA SER A 26 -13.94 -16.68 3.29
C SER A 26 -15.45 -16.75 3.48
N LYS A 27 -16.08 -17.82 3.00
CA LYS A 27 -17.55 -18.03 3.08
C LYS A 27 -18.10 -18.10 4.52
N GLN A 28 -17.26 -17.84 5.53
CA GLN A 28 -17.61 -17.77 6.95
C GLN A 28 -18.37 -16.46 7.23
N LYS A 29 -19.51 -16.58 7.92
CA LYS A 29 -20.38 -15.43 8.25
C LYS A 29 -19.71 -14.42 9.21
N GLN A 30 -18.73 -14.86 10.00
CA GLN A 30 -17.93 -14.03 10.90
C GLN A 30 -16.50 -14.58 11.02
N MET A 31 -15.52 -13.66 11.14
CA MET A 31 -14.13 -14.01 11.44
C MET A 31 -13.95 -14.27 12.94
N PRO A 32 -13.18 -15.31 13.34
CA PRO A 32 -12.87 -15.54 14.73
C PRO A 32 -11.91 -14.47 15.28
N ALA A 33 -12.06 -14.11 16.56
CA ALA A 33 -11.38 -12.97 17.19
C ALA A 33 -9.85 -12.97 17.02
N TYR A 34 -9.22 -14.15 17.01
CA TYR A 34 -7.77 -14.28 16.85
C TYR A 34 -7.30 -13.93 15.43
N GLN A 35 -8.11 -14.18 14.39
CA GLN A 35 -7.79 -13.84 12.99
C GLN A 35 -8.06 -12.38 12.65
N VAL A 36 -8.85 -11.66 13.47
CA VAL A 36 -9.18 -10.25 13.25
C VAL A 36 -7.94 -9.38 13.23
N LYS A 37 -7.03 -9.56 14.21
CA LYS A 37 -5.82 -8.75 14.33
C LYS A 37 -4.87 -8.96 13.14
N GLU A 38 -4.66 -10.21 12.72
CA GLU A 38 -3.80 -10.54 11.60
C GLU A 38 -4.36 -9.99 10.28
N THR A 39 -5.66 -10.19 10.05
CA THR A 39 -6.39 -9.64 8.90
C THR A 39 -6.29 -8.11 8.87
N GLN A 40 -6.47 -7.44 10.01
CA GLN A 40 -6.37 -6.00 10.12
C GLN A 40 -4.95 -5.50 9.81
N ALA A 41 -3.92 -6.22 10.27
CA ALA A 41 -2.53 -5.88 9.96
C ALA A 41 -2.24 -6.00 8.45
N ILE A 42 -2.70 -7.08 7.80
CA ILE A 42 -2.56 -7.27 6.36
C ILE A 42 -3.34 -6.20 5.57
N ALA A 43 -4.56 -5.85 6.01
CA ALA A 43 -5.35 -4.79 5.38
C ALA A 43 -4.68 -3.41 5.52
N ARG A 44 -4.11 -3.09 6.69
CA ARG A 44 -3.33 -1.85 6.88
C ARG A 44 -2.12 -1.81 5.95
N LEU A 45 -1.41 -2.93 5.80
CA LEU A 45 -0.28 -3.05 4.87
C LEU A 45 -0.74 -2.82 3.43
N ARG A 46 -1.89 -3.40 3.02
CA ARG A 46 -2.50 -3.16 1.69
C ARG A 46 -2.71 -1.68 1.42
N VAL A 47 -3.39 -1.01 2.35
CA VAL A 47 -3.69 0.42 2.22
C VAL A 47 -2.41 1.24 2.13
N HIS A 48 -1.36 0.87 2.86
CA HIS A 48 -0.06 1.53 2.74
C HIS A 48 0.53 1.36 1.34
N VAL A 49 0.58 0.13 0.82
CA VAL A 49 1.09 -0.16 -0.53
C VAL A 49 0.29 0.59 -1.60
N GLU A 50 -1.04 0.54 -1.55
CA GLU A 50 -1.91 1.25 -2.51
C GLU A 50 -1.72 2.76 -2.48
N ARG A 51 -1.51 3.34 -1.29
CA ARG A 51 -1.20 4.78 -1.15
C ARG A 51 0.14 5.13 -1.77
N VAL A 52 1.16 4.30 -1.60
CA VAL A 52 2.48 4.50 -2.22
C VAL A 52 2.35 4.40 -3.74
N ILE A 53 1.70 3.36 -4.27
CA ILE A 53 1.45 3.20 -5.70
C ILE A 53 0.69 4.40 -6.25
N ARG A 54 -0.35 4.85 -5.55
CA ARG A 54 -1.13 6.03 -5.95
C ARG A 54 -0.27 7.28 -6.06
N ARG A 55 0.66 7.50 -5.12
CA ARG A 55 1.58 8.66 -5.18
C ARG A 55 2.53 8.58 -6.35
N ILE A 56 3.08 7.39 -6.62
CA ILE A 56 3.94 7.17 -7.79
C ILE A 56 3.17 7.47 -9.08
N LYS A 57 1.91 7.03 -9.17
CA LYS A 57 1.03 7.29 -10.31
C LYS A 57 0.66 8.78 -10.47
N HIS A 58 0.50 9.50 -9.37
CA HIS A 58 0.23 10.95 -9.37
C HIS A 58 1.51 11.79 -9.43
N ASN A 59 2.68 11.18 -9.66
CA ASN A 59 3.92 11.93 -9.76
C ASN A 59 3.98 12.63 -11.12
N LYS A 60 4.21 13.94 -11.10
CA LYS A 60 4.28 14.81 -12.29
C LYS A 60 5.34 14.40 -13.30
N LEU A 61 6.29 13.54 -12.91
CA LEU A 61 7.29 12.96 -13.83
C LEU A 61 6.67 12.20 -15.01
N PHE A 62 5.47 11.67 -14.83
CA PHE A 62 4.75 10.93 -15.88
C PHE A 62 3.52 11.68 -16.43
N ASP A 63 3.31 12.95 -16.04
CA ASP A 63 2.21 13.76 -16.56
C ASP A 63 2.45 14.23 -18.01
N GLY A 64 3.70 14.18 -18.49
CA GLY A 64 4.07 14.54 -19.87
C GLY A 64 4.11 13.36 -20.83
N VAL A 65 4.12 13.64 -22.13
CA VAL A 65 4.29 12.61 -23.18
C VAL A 65 5.69 12.00 -23.05
N ILE A 66 5.76 10.71 -22.73
CA ILE A 66 7.02 9.97 -22.72
C ILE A 66 7.40 9.72 -24.19
N LEU A 67 8.41 10.44 -24.69
CA LEU A 67 8.93 10.19 -26.03
C LEU A 67 9.49 8.77 -26.11
N LEU A 68 9.30 8.10 -27.25
CA LEU A 68 9.73 6.71 -27.49
C LEU A 68 11.24 6.49 -27.26
N SER A 69 12.05 7.55 -27.43
CA SER A 69 13.47 7.57 -27.12
C SER A 69 13.81 7.36 -25.63
N HIS A 70 12.89 7.72 -24.72
CA HIS A 70 13.05 7.53 -23.27
C HIS A 70 12.51 6.19 -22.78
N ALA A 71 11.84 5.42 -23.64
CA ALA A 71 11.26 4.12 -23.28
C ALA A 71 12.34 3.10 -22.84
N TYR A 72 13.54 3.16 -23.43
CA TYR A 72 14.66 2.31 -23.03
C TYR A 72 15.08 2.54 -21.57
N ASN A 73 14.96 3.77 -21.07
CA ASN A 73 15.32 4.16 -19.71
C ASN A 73 14.12 4.18 -18.75
N ILE A 74 12.96 3.64 -19.15
CA ILE A 74 11.73 3.74 -18.37
C ILE A 74 11.86 3.11 -16.98
N ASN A 75 12.63 2.03 -16.86
CA ASN A 75 12.91 1.37 -15.57
C ASN A 75 13.69 2.30 -14.62
N GLN A 76 14.68 3.03 -15.14
CA GLN A 76 15.45 3.99 -14.34
C GLN A 76 14.59 5.20 -13.96
N LEU A 77 13.79 5.71 -14.90
CA LEU A 77 12.87 6.82 -14.65
C LEU A 77 11.83 6.44 -13.58
N PHE A 78 11.29 5.22 -13.65
CA PHE A 78 10.37 4.68 -12.66
C PHE A 78 11.04 4.52 -11.29
N ALA A 79 12.28 4.05 -11.23
CA ALA A 79 13.04 3.97 -9.98
C ALA A 79 13.24 5.36 -9.35
N VAL A 80 13.62 6.36 -10.15
CA VAL A 80 13.75 7.75 -9.69
C VAL A 80 12.41 8.32 -9.21
N ALA A 81 11.32 8.05 -9.92
CA ALA A 81 9.98 8.46 -9.50
C ALA A 81 9.56 7.81 -8.17
N CYS A 82 9.91 6.54 -7.95
CA CYS A 82 9.71 5.85 -6.67
C CYS A 82 10.52 6.51 -5.55
N MET A 83 11.80 6.78 -5.78
CA MET A 83 12.66 7.45 -4.80
C MET A 83 12.12 8.84 -4.45
N LEU A 84 11.78 9.66 -5.44
CA LEU A 84 11.21 10.99 -5.22
C LEU A 84 9.88 10.92 -4.46
N SER A 85 9.00 9.98 -4.79
CA SER A 85 7.75 9.75 -4.06
C SER A 85 7.98 9.33 -2.60
N ASN A 86 9.08 8.63 -2.34
CA ASN A 86 9.49 8.23 -0.99
C ASN A 86 10.14 9.38 -0.20
N TYR A 87 10.95 10.24 -0.84
CA TYR A 87 11.65 11.36 -0.20
C TYR A 87 10.79 12.61 -0.03
N GLN A 88 9.83 12.87 -0.93
CA GLN A 88 8.84 13.96 -0.80
C GLN A 88 7.80 13.71 0.31
N ASN A 89 7.98 12.65 1.11
CA ASN A 89 7.09 12.30 2.19
C ASN A 89 7.05 13.34 3.31
N LYS A 90 6.00 14.16 3.28
CA LYS A 90 5.29 14.64 4.49
C LYS A 90 4.40 13.56 5.12
N ALA A 91 4.69 12.25 4.96
CA ALA A 91 3.81 11.18 5.46
C ALA A 91 3.75 11.05 6.99
N LEU A 92 4.68 11.65 7.73
CA LEU A 92 4.56 11.70 9.20
C LEU A 92 3.51 12.71 9.67
N GLN A 93 3.18 13.75 8.88
CA GLN A 93 2.19 14.75 9.28
C GLN A 93 0.74 14.28 9.09
N TRP A 94 0.46 13.45 8.09
CA TRP A 94 -0.91 12.98 7.85
C TRP A 94 -1.29 11.78 8.73
N ILE A 95 -0.33 10.93 9.13
CA ILE A 95 -0.60 9.87 10.10
C ILE A 95 -0.75 10.43 11.51
N SER A 96 -0.08 11.54 11.87
CA SER A 96 -0.42 12.27 13.11
C SER A 96 -1.80 12.93 12.99
N ALA A 97 -2.08 13.65 11.90
CA ALA A 97 -3.37 14.32 11.73
C ALA A 97 -4.58 13.35 11.69
N SER A 98 -4.43 12.15 11.11
CA SER A 98 -5.47 11.09 11.14
C SER A 98 -5.53 10.33 12.47
N ARG A 99 -4.48 10.38 13.30
CA ARG A 99 -4.50 9.81 14.66
C ARG A 99 -5.17 10.78 15.63
N ASP A 100 -4.99 12.09 15.44
CA ASP A 100 -5.60 13.15 16.25
C ASP A 100 -7.11 13.27 15.99
N SER A 101 -7.57 12.99 14.77
CA SER A 101 -9.01 12.97 14.44
C SER A 101 -9.72 11.68 14.90
N LEU A 102 -9.00 10.60 15.20
CA LEU A 102 -9.56 9.41 15.85
C LEU A 102 -9.56 9.50 17.39
N SER A 103 -8.75 10.36 18.01
CA SER A 103 -8.77 10.60 19.47
C SER A 103 -9.77 11.68 19.89
N LEU A 104 -10.08 12.66 19.04
CA LEU A 104 -11.13 13.66 19.28
C LEU A 104 -12.56 13.08 19.15
N GLY A 105 -12.75 12.00 18.38
CA GLY A 105 -14.04 11.31 18.22
C GLY A 105 -14.46 10.46 19.42
N THR A 106 -13.61 10.28 20.43
CA THR A 106 -13.91 9.50 21.65
C THR A 106 -14.16 10.36 22.89
N TYR A 107 -14.12 11.69 22.78
CA TYR A 107 -14.40 12.63 23.89
C TYR A 107 -15.71 13.42 23.72
N CYS A 108 -16.53 13.11 22.72
CA CYS A 108 -17.81 13.78 22.47
C CYS A 108 -19.01 12.79 22.53
N GLU A 109 -18.87 11.71 23.29
CA GLU A 109 -19.98 10.88 23.77
C GLU A 109 -19.76 10.58 25.26
N GLN A 110 -19.85 11.63 26.09
CA GLN A 110 -20.25 11.58 27.50
C GLN A 110 -20.99 12.86 27.84
#